data_AF-A0A3M4LRP5-F1
#
_entry.id   AF-A0A3M4LRP5-F1
#
_cell.length_a   1.000
_cell.length_b   1.000
_cell.length_c   1.000
_cell.angle_alpha   90.00
_cell.angle_beta   90.00
_cell.angle_gamma   90.00
#
_symmetry.space_group_name_H-M   'P 1'
#
loop_
_entity.id
_entity.type
_entity.pdbx_description
1 polymer ?
#
loop_
_entity_poly.entity_id
_entity_poly.type
_entity_poly.pdbx_seq_one_letter_code
_entity_poly.pdbx_strand_id
1 'polypeptide(L)'
;MIRASLKEMFMRFFNSGVSMALLGIFFSHLAHAAQPSSSDTPQRWVSAGGALTEWVVALGGQSRLVGVDSTSQYPQALRSLPSIGYQRQLSSEGILSLRPDVLVGTEEMGPPPVLEQLRAAKVRVEALPADADLATLKSNLQRLGVLLGAQEQADRLIESYQQQMDNQQKWIAQAQKDGATPGVLLLVGHGGGKPMVAGKGTAGDWLIRQAGGRNLATHDGYKVFSVEAMAGLAPQVLVVADRTLRGEAARKALFKENLALAATPAARDDRLFDLDPTLLVGGLGPRLPESLQALSQALYPAAKPLSAAVRSAP
;
A
#
# COMPACT_ATOMS: atom_id res chain seq x y z
N MET A 1 13.42 -29.15 70.13
CA MET A 1 14.63 -28.87 70.92
C MET A 1 15.39 -30.18 71.02
N ILE A 2 16.60 -30.32 70.41
CA ILE A 2 17.36 -31.60 70.26
C ILE A 2 16.57 -32.61 69.35
N ARG A 3 17.11 -33.55 68.55
CA ARG A 3 18.38 -33.85 67.80
C ARG A 3 17.92 -34.62 66.53
N ALA A 4 18.68 -34.92 65.46
CA ALA A 4 20.06 -34.64 65.01
C ALA A 4 20.04 -34.65 63.45
N SER A 5 21.01 -34.06 62.73
CA SER A 5 22.20 -34.73 62.13
C SER A 5 21.93 -36.16 61.59
N LEU A 6 22.03 -36.47 60.29
CA LEU A 6 23.10 -36.23 59.29
C LEU A 6 24.42 -36.97 59.64
N LYS A 7 24.67 -38.12 58.99
CA LYS A 7 25.92 -38.46 58.27
C LYS A 7 25.89 -39.86 57.63
N GLU A 8 26.35 -39.91 56.38
CA GLU A 8 27.26 -40.91 55.77
C GLU A 8 27.33 -42.33 56.34
N MET A 9 26.98 -43.36 55.54
CA MET A 9 27.89 -44.49 55.26
C MET A 9 27.46 -45.39 54.08
N PHE A 10 28.47 -45.97 53.42
CA PHE A 10 28.44 -47.07 52.43
C PHE A 10 27.58 -46.96 51.16
N MET A 11 28.24 -46.39 50.15
CA MET A 11 27.99 -46.60 48.72
C MET A 11 28.50 -47.99 48.26
N ARG A 12 27.96 -48.53 47.14
CA ARG A 12 28.41 -49.72 46.37
C ARG A 12 27.91 -51.08 46.94
N PHE A 13 27.75 -52.17 46.16
CA PHE A 13 28.29 -52.51 44.83
C PHE A 13 27.36 -53.49 44.05
N PHE A 14 27.12 -53.25 42.74
CA PHE A 14 26.69 -54.22 41.68
C PHE A 14 25.39 -55.06 41.86
N ASN A 15 24.80 -55.71 40.84
CA ASN A 15 24.61 -55.41 39.39
C ASN A 15 23.63 -56.48 38.81
N SER A 16 22.85 -56.15 37.76
CA SER A 16 22.04 -57.05 36.88
C SER A 16 21.00 -58.00 37.53
N GLY A 17 19.80 -58.19 36.99
CA GLY A 17 19.17 -57.62 35.78
C GLY A 17 17.83 -58.33 35.46
N VAL A 18 17.38 -58.21 34.20
CA VAL A 18 16.14 -58.79 33.60
C VAL A 18 14.83 -58.07 33.97
N SER A 19 14.08 -57.71 32.93
CA SER A 19 12.82 -56.96 32.98
C SER A 19 11.59 -57.85 33.17
N MET A 20 10.52 -57.29 33.75
CA MET A 20 9.15 -57.71 33.45
C MET A 20 8.27 -56.46 33.25
N ALA A 21 7.47 -56.44 32.18
CA ALA A 21 6.79 -55.23 31.73
C ALA A 21 5.45 -54.99 32.45
N LEU A 22 5.18 -53.75 32.84
CA LEU A 22 3.87 -53.28 33.30
C LEU A 22 3.22 -52.42 32.20
N LEU A 23 2.04 -52.84 31.74
CA LEU A 23 1.33 -52.21 30.64
C LEU A 23 0.53 -50.98 31.10
N GLY A 24 1.24 -49.87 31.37
CA GLY A 24 0.63 -48.60 31.78
C GLY A 24 -0.09 -47.90 30.63
N ILE A 25 -1.40 -48.10 30.49
CA ILE A 25 -2.24 -47.38 29.49
C ILE A 25 -2.42 -45.92 29.95
N PHE A 26 -1.52 -45.05 29.52
CA PHE A 26 -1.70 -43.60 29.66
C PHE A 26 -2.78 -43.12 28.68
N PHE A 27 -3.95 -42.78 29.21
CA PHE A 27 -4.97 -42.01 28.49
C PHE A 27 -4.48 -40.56 28.31
N SER A 28 -3.70 -40.33 27.25
CA SER A 28 -3.31 -38.99 26.84
C SER A 28 -4.52 -38.25 26.25
N HIS A 29 -5.13 -37.38 27.05
CA HIS A 29 -6.10 -36.40 26.58
C HIS A 29 -5.41 -35.41 25.63
N LEU A 30 -5.30 -35.79 24.36
CA LEU A 30 -5.04 -34.86 23.27
C LEU A 30 -6.24 -33.92 23.16
N ALA A 31 -6.14 -32.79 23.84
CA ALA A 31 -6.96 -31.63 23.56
C ALA A 31 -6.71 -31.21 22.11
N HIS A 32 -7.54 -31.68 21.19
CA HIS A 32 -7.60 -31.16 19.83
C HIS A 32 -8.00 -29.70 19.93
N ALA A 33 -7.00 -28.81 19.91
CA ALA A 33 -7.23 -27.41 19.62
C ALA A 33 -7.92 -27.36 18.26
N ALA A 34 -9.19 -26.95 18.25
CA ALA A 34 -9.97 -26.89 17.02
C ALA A 34 -9.28 -25.90 16.08
N GLN A 35 -8.66 -26.42 15.01
CA GLN A 35 -8.19 -25.56 13.93
C GLN A 35 -9.41 -24.82 13.38
N PRO A 36 -9.34 -23.49 13.17
CA PRO A 36 -10.46 -22.76 12.61
C PRO A 36 -10.84 -23.37 11.27
N SER A 37 -12.10 -23.77 11.13
CA SER A 37 -12.58 -24.40 9.91
C SER A 37 -12.41 -23.45 8.73
N SER A 38 -12.04 -23.98 7.56
CA SER A 38 -11.74 -23.23 6.33
C SER A 38 -12.98 -22.60 5.67
N SER A 39 -14.01 -22.30 6.46
CA SER A 39 -15.37 -21.94 6.06
C SER A 39 -15.71 -20.45 6.21
N ASP A 40 -14.88 -19.66 6.91
CA ASP A 40 -15.23 -18.30 7.37
C ASP A 40 -14.49 -17.15 6.64
N THR A 41 -13.59 -17.47 5.71
CA THR A 41 -12.93 -16.47 4.85
C THR A 41 -13.63 -16.38 3.47
N PRO A 42 -13.94 -15.17 2.96
CA PRO A 42 -14.47 -15.01 1.61
C PRO A 42 -13.53 -15.59 0.53
N GLN A 43 -14.12 -16.24 -0.49
CA GLN A 43 -13.42 -16.92 -1.58
C GLN A 43 -13.57 -16.21 -2.93
N ARG A 44 -14.64 -15.43 -3.12
CA ARG A 44 -14.92 -14.66 -4.33
C ARG A 44 -14.86 -13.16 -4.02
N TRP A 45 -13.75 -12.54 -4.35
CA TRP A 45 -13.46 -11.14 -4.05
C TRP A 45 -13.63 -10.27 -5.28
N VAL A 46 -14.30 -9.14 -5.10
CA VAL A 46 -14.24 -8.00 -6.03
C VAL A 46 -13.53 -6.85 -5.31
N SER A 47 -12.65 -6.14 -6.01
CA SER A 47 -11.84 -5.07 -5.40
C SER A 47 -11.92 -3.74 -6.16
N ALA A 48 -12.03 -2.63 -5.42
CA ALA A 48 -12.11 -1.28 -5.96
C ALA A 48 -11.02 -0.36 -5.38
N GLY A 49 -10.20 0.21 -6.24
CA GLY A 49 -9.04 1.02 -5.88
C GLY A 49 -7.72 0.25 -6.07
N GLY A 50 -6.80 0.84 -6.83
CA GLY A 50 -5.53 0.22 -7.24
C GLY A 50 -4.68 -0.27 -6.08
N ALA A 51 -4.24 0.63 -5.20
CA ALA A 51 -3.39 0.32 -4.05
C ALA A 51 -3.98 -0.77 -3.14
N LEU A 52 -5.28 -0.73 -2.89
CA LEU A 52 -5.99 -1.73 -2.08
C LEU A 52 -5.99 -3.12 -2.75
N THR A 53 -6.18 -3.16 -4.07
CA THR A 53 -6.15 -4.41 -4.84
C THR A 53 -4.75 -4.99 -4.89
N GLU A 54 -3.71 -4.15 -4.99
CA GLU A 54 -2.31 -4.58 -4.87
C GLU A 54 -2.01 -5.19 -3.50
N TRP A 55 -2.60 -4.68 -2.41
CA TRP A 55 -2.48 -5.30 -1.08
C TRP A 55 -3.22 -6.64 -0.96
N VAL A 56 -4.39 -6.80 -1.58
CA VAL A 56 -5.06 -8.12 -1.68
C VAL A 56 -4.16 -9.13 -2.39
N VAL A 57 -3.44 -8.71 -3.44
CA VAL A 57 -2.45 -9.56 -4.13
C VAL A 57 -1.25 -9.89 -3.23
N ALA A 58 -0.65 -8.89 -2.56
CA ALA A 58 0.51 -9.07 -1.68
C ALA A 58 0.22 -9.96 -0.46
N LEU A 59 -1.04 -10.04 -0.03
CA LEU A 59 -1.54 -10.96 1.01
C LEU A 59 -1.91 -12.36 0.48
N GLY A 60 -1.57 -12.68 -0.78
CA GLY A 60 -1.85 -13.98 -1.41
C GLY A 60 -3.27 -14.15 -1.95
N GLY A 61 -4.10 -13.11 -1.93
CA GLY A 61 -5.50 -13.13 -2.34
C GLY A 61 -5.75 -13.13 -3.85
N GLN A 62 -4.71 -13.09 -4.70
CA GLN A 62 -4.87 -12.91 -6.16
C GLN A 62 -5.78 -13.96 -6.81
N SER A 63 -5.70 -15.24 -6.39
CA SER A 63 -6.54 -16.32 -6.93
C SER A 63 -8.02 -16.24 -6.51
N ARG A 64 -8.35 -15.39 -5.52
CA ARG A 64 -9.72 -15.11 -5.06
C ARG A 64 -10.35 -13.90 -5.76
N LEU A 65 -9.56 -13.06 -6.46
CA LEU A 65 -10.07 -11.91 -7.20
C LEU A 65 -10.83 -12.38 -8.46
N VAL A 66 -12.15 -12.10 -8.49
CA VAL A 66 -13.04 -12.45 -9.61
C VAL A 66 -13.45 -11.24 -10.46
N GLY A 67 -13.08 -10.02 -10.03
CA GLY A 67 -13.21 -8.78 -10.80
C GLY A 67 -12.60 -7.59 -10.07
N VAL A 68 -12.21 -6.55 -10.82
CA VAL A 68 -11.50 -5.37 -10.29
C VAL A 68 -11.96 -4.08 -10.97
N ASP A 69 -11.79 -2.92 -10.33
CA ASP A 69 -12.05 -1.62 -10.96
C ASP A 69 -10.96 -1.22 -11.97
N SER A 70 -11.28 -0.25 -12.84
CA SER A 70 -10.38 0.24 -13.89
C SER A 70 -9.05 0.84 -13.39
N THR A 71 -8.92 1.16 -12.09
CA THR A 71 -7.65 1.64 -11.51
C THR A 71 -6.70 0.52 -11.06
N SER A 72 -7.18 -0.71 -10.93
CA SER A 72 -6.42 -1.88 -10.48
C SER A 72 -5.60 -2.53 -11.60
N GLN A 73 -4.56 -1.84 -12.05
CA GLN A 73 -3.77 -2.19 -13.24
C GLN A 73 -2.43 -2.88 -12.96
N TYR A 74 -2.11 -3.13 -11.68
CA TYR A 74 -0.90 -3.83 -11.21
C TYR A 74 -1.27 -4.94 -10.19
N PRO A 75 -0.63 -6.12 -10.24
CA PRO A 75 0.26 -6.60 -11.31
C PRO A 75 -0.49 -6.74 -12.64
N GLN A 76 0.25 -6.86 -13.74
CA GLN A 76 -0.32 -6.89 -15.09
C GLN A 76 -1.38 -7.99 -15.29
N ALA A 77 -1.30 -9.10 -14.53
CA ALA A 77 -2.26 -10.20 -14.54
C ALA A 77 -3.70 -9.79 -14.14
N LEU A 78 -3.88 -8.70 -13.37
CA LEU A 78 -5.23 -8.22 -13.03
C LEU A 78 -6.00 -7.66 -14.23
N ARG A 79 -5.29 -7.25 -15.30
CA ARG A 79 -5.90 -6.64 -16.50
C ARG A 79 -6.73 -7.61 -17.34
N SER A 80 -6.65 -8.92 -17.08
CA SER A 80 -7.51 -9.96 -17.67
C SER A 80 -8.72 -10.33 -16.79
N LEU A 81 -8.86 -9.74 -15.60
CA LEU A 81 -10.06 -9.93 -14.78
C LEU A 81 -11.23 -9.08 -15.31
N PRO A 82 -12.49 -9.51 -15.11
CA PRO A 82 -13.67 -8.70 -15.42
C PRO A 82 -13.62 -7.33 -14.73
N SER A 83 -13.88 -6.27 -15.49
CA SER A 83 -13.92 -4.91 -14.93
C SER A 83 -15.30 -4.57 -14.39
N ILE A 84 -15.33 -3.95 -13.20
CA ILE A 84 -16.56 -3.55 -12.50
C ILE A 84 -16.95 -2.07 -12.73
N GLY A 85 -16.23 -1.38 -13.62
CA GLY A 85 -16.29 0.07 -13.82
C GLY A 85 -15.12 0.80 -13.14
N TYR A 86 -15.26 2.11 -12.95
CA TYR A 86 -14.33 2.93 -12.19
C TYR A 86 -14.73 2.94 -10.71
N GLN A 87 -13.79 2.97 -9.76
CA GLN A 87 -14.10 2.89 -8.32
C GLN A 87 -15.20 3.86 -7.83
N ARG A 88 -15.34 5.06 -8.42
CA ARG A 88 -16.39 6.03 -8.04
C ARG A 88 -17.69 5.93 -8.87
N GLN A 89 -17.71 5.03 -9.84
CA GLN A 89 -18.78 4.79 -10.83
C GLN A 89 -18.90 3.27 -11.09
N LEU A 90 -19.08 2.50 -10.02
CA LEU A 90 -19.21 1.04 -10.04
C LEU A 90 -20.54 0.60 -10.67
N SER A 91 -20.54 -0.54 -11.37
CA SER A 91 -21.75 -1.20 -11.88
C SER A 91 -22.24 -2.26 -10.89
N SER A 92 -23.45 -2.08 -10.32
CA SER A 92 -24.07 -3.09 -9.46
C SER A 92 -24.36 -4.39 -10.20
N GLU A 93 -24.87 -4.32 -11.43
CA GLU A 93 -25.08 -5.49 -12.30
C GLU A 93 -23.76 -6.21 -12.61
N GLY A 94 -22.72 -5.46 -12.98
CA GLY A 94 -21.39 -5.99 -13.26
C GLY A 94 -20.82 -6.75 -12.05
N ILE A 95 -20.90 -6.15 -10.86
CA ILE A 95 -20.44 -6.78 -9.61
C ILE A 95 -21.28 -8.02 -9.26
N LEU A 96 -22.62 -7.94 -9.32
CA LEU A 96 -23.50 -9.06 -8.97
C LEU A 96 -23.36 -10.25 -9.94
N SER A 97 -23.09 -10.02 -11.22
CA SER A 97 -22.86 -11.08 -12.22
C SER A 97 -21.69 -11.99 -11.83
N LEU A 98 -20.67 -11.44 -11.14
CA LEU A 98 -19.50 -12.17 -10.68
C LEU A 98 -19.76 -13.01 -9.43
N ARG A 99 -20.93 -12.89 -8.80
CA ARG A 99 -21.31 -13.57 -7.55
C ARG A 99 -20.20 -13.46 -6.48
N PRO A 100 -19.85 -12.26 -6.01
CA PRO A 100 -18.84 -12.06 -4.97
C PRO A 100 -19.39 -12.39 -3.59
N ASP A 101 -18.53 -12.95 -2.75
CA ASP A 101 -18.75 -13.04 -1.31
C ASP A 101 -18.49 -11.67 -0.65
N VAL A 102 -17.48 -10.94 -1.15
CA VAL A 102 -17.06 -9.62 -0.67
C VAL A 102 -16.69 -8.67 -1.80
N LEU A 103 -17.20 -7.43 -1.71
CA LEU A 103 -16.62 -6.24 -2.34
C LEU A 103 -15.73 -5.56 -1.30
N VAL A 104 -14.45 -5.41 -1.59
CA VAL A 104 -13.50 -4.64 -0.78
C VAL A 104 -13.11 -3.37 -1.53
N GLY A 105 -13.16 -2.22 -0.85
CA GLY A 105 -12.85 -0.93 -1.46
C GLY A 105 -12.44 0.08 -0.39
N THR A 106 -11.99 1.26 -0.83
CA THR A 106 -11.89 2.40 0.10
C THR A 106 -13.22 3.15 0.17
N GLU A 107 -13.36 4.05 1.14
CA GLU A 107 -14.47 5.01 1.23
C GLU A 107 -14.61 5.91 -0.01
N GLU A 108 -13.60 5.97 -0.88
CA GLU A 108 -13.70 6.62 -2.18
C GLU A 108 -14.69 5.93 -3.14
N MET A 109 -15.06 4.67 -2.89
CA MET A 109 -15.84 3.86 -3.81
C MET A 109 -17.33 4.27 -3.85
N GLY A 110 -17.98 4.07 -4.99
CA GLY A 110 -19.38 4.44 -5.14
C GLY A 110 -19.93 4.29 -6.57
N PRO A 111 -21.10 4.88 -6.87
CA PRO A 111 -21.85 5.80 -6.01
C PRO A 111 -22.56 5.08 -4.84
N PRO A 112 -22.91 5.76 -3.73
CA PRO A 112 -23.53 5.12 -2.57
C PRO A 112 -24.75 4.22 -2.85
N PRO A 113 -25.70 4.57 -3.76
CA PRO A 113 -26.83 3.69 -4.08
C PRO A 113 -26.43 2.31 -4.63
N VAL A 114 -25.30 2.21 -5.35
CA VAL A 114 -24.75 0.93 -5.82
C VAL A 114 -24.24 0.10 -4.63
N LEU A 115 -23.61 0.73 -3.64
CA LEU A 115 -23.16 0.03 -2.42
C LEU A 115 -24.34 -0.48 -1.60
N GLU A 116 -25.42 0.31 -1.46
CA GLU A 116 -26.63 -0.15 -0.77
C GLU A 116 -27.35 -1.27 -1.52
N GLN A 117 -27.40 -1.22 -2.86
CA GLN A 117 -27.94 -2.32 -3.68
C GLN A 117 -27.17 -3.62 -3.45
N LEU A 118 -25.83 -3.56 -3.36
CA LEU A 118 -24.98 -4.72 -3.09
C LEU A 118 -25.19 -5.29 -1.68
N ARG A 119 -25.31 -4.44 -0.65
CA ARG A 119 -25.64 -4.88 0.72
C ARG A 119 -27.04 -5.47 0.82
N ALA A 120 -28.02 -4.90 0.12
CA ALA A 120 -29.38 -5.45 0.01
C ALA A 120 -29.37 -6.86 -0.63
N ALA A 121 -28.58 -7.04 -1.68
CA ALA A 121 -28.29 -8.32 -2.34
C ALA A 121 -27.36 -9.26 -1.54
N LYS A 122 -27.06 -8.94 -0.27
CA LYS A 122 -26.26 -9.72 0.68
C LYS A 122 -24.77 -9.88 0.34
N VAL A 123 -24.23 -9.10 -0.61
CA VAL A 123 -22.78 -8.99 -0.80
C VAL A 123 -22.19 -8.24 0.42
N ARG A 124 -21.12 -8.78 1.00
CA ARG A 124 -20.37 -8.08 2.06
C ARG A 124 -19.63 -6.89 1.46
N VAL A 125 -19.92 -5.67 1.89
CA VAL A 125 -19.24 -4.45 1.40
C VAL A 125 -18.33 -3.90 2.49
N GLU A 126 -17.02 -4.08 2.31
CA GLU A 126 -15.95 -3.60 3.19
C GLU A 126 -15.39 -2.29 2.62
N ALA A 127 -15.75 -1.16 3.22
CA ALA A 127 -15.22 0.16 2.89
C ALA A 127 -14.16 0.56 3.92
N LEU A 128 -12.93 0.76 3.48
CA LEU A 128 -11.77 1.10 4.32
C LEU A 128 -11.38 2.58 4.19
N PRO A 129 -10.85 3.23 5.24
CA PRO A 129 -10.34 4.60 5.15
C PRO A 129 -9.22 4.74 4.10
N ALA A 130 -9.20 5.87 3.40
CA ALA A 130 -8.26 6.18 2.32
C ALA A 130 -7.12 7.13 2.74
N ASP A 131 -7.09 7.57 4.00
CA ASP A 131 -6.12 8.52 4.53
C ASP A 131 -4.66 8.13 4.21
N ALA A 132 -3.89 9.14 3.80
CA ALA A 132 -2.51 8.98 3.40
C ALA A 132 -1.57 8.97 4.62
N ASP A 133 -1.67 7.93 5.45
CA ASP A 133 -0.83 7.70 6.63
C ASP A 133 -0.58 6.20 6.95
N LEU A 134 0.41 5.95 7.83
CA LEU A 134 0.87 4.60 8.15
C LEU A 134 0.00 3.85 9.17
N ALA A 135 -0.76 4.54 10.03
CA ALA A 135 -1.72 3.92 10.95
C ALA A 135 -2.97 3.46 10.20
N THR A 136 -3.45 4.26 9.24
CA THR A 136 -4.50 3.86 8.28
C THR A 136 -4.06 2.67 7.45
N LEU A 137 -2.86 2.70 6.86
CA LEU A 137 -2.29 1.57 6.14
C LEU A 137 -2.22 0.30 7.02
N LYS A 138 -1.75 0.43 8.27
CA LYS A 138 -1.69 -0.70 9.22
C LYS A 138 -3.08 -1.28 9.51
N SER A 139 -4.06 -0.44 9.80
CA SER A 139 -5.45 -0.83 10.06
C SER A 139 -6.04 -1.61 8.87
N ASN A 140 -5.83 -1.07 7.66
CA ASN A 140 -6.33 -1.68 6.43
C ASN A 140 -5.67 -3.03 6.15
N LEU A 141 -4.34 -3.14 6.33
CA LEU A 141 -3.61 -4.40 6.21
C LEU A 141 -4.09 -5.46 7.20
N GLN A 142 -4.28 -5.09 8.48
CA GLN A 142 -4.78 -6.01 9.50
C GLN A 142 -6.22 -6.47 9.20
N ARG A 143 -7.07 -5.58 8.67
CA ARG A 143 -8.42 -5.92 8.21
C ARG A 143 -8.41 -6.88 7.02
N LEU A 144 -7.60 -6.61 6.00
CA LEU A 144 -7.42 -7.52 4.85
C LEU A 144 -6.83 -8.87 5.27
N GLY A 145 -5.87 -8.88 6.20
CA GLY A 145 -5.28 -10.08 6.77
C GLY A 145 -6.31 -10.98 7.43
N VAL A 146 -7.19 -10.43 8.28
CA VAL A 146 -8.30 -11.19 8.88
C VAL A 146 -9.27 -11.73 7.83
N LEU A 147 -9.63 -10.92 6.82
CA LEU A 147 -10.55 -11.33 5.76
C LEU A 147 -9.98 -12.46 4.87
N LEU A 148 -8.68 -12.46 4.59
CA LEU A 148 -8.03 -13.46 3.74
C LEU A 148 -7.63 -14.74 4.50
N GLY A 149 -7.42 -14.65 5.82
CA GLY A 149 -6.75 -15.67 6.64
C GLY A 149 -5.22 -15.57 6.57
N ALA A 150 -4.71 -14.34 6.49
CA ALA A 150 -3.32 -13.98 6.22
C ALA A 150 -2.75 -12.96 7.24
N GLN A 151 -3.23 -12.98 8.50
CA GLN A 151 -2.87 -12.02 9.54
C GLN A 151 -1.35 -11.85 9.72
N GLU A 152 -0.59 -12.94 9.89
CA GLU A 152 0.87 -12.85 10.04
C GLU A 152 1.56 -12.22 8.83
N GLN A 153 1.00 -12.42 7.62
CA GLN A 153 1.55 -11.84 6.40
C GLN A 153 1.25 -10.33 6.35
N ALA A 154 0.09 -9.89 6.84
CA ALA A 154 -0.21 -8.47 7.00
C ALA A 154 0.73 -7.79 8.00
N ASP A 155 0.99 -8.41 9.14
CA ASP A 155 1.93 -7.88 10.15
C ASP A 155 3.37 -7.81 9.60
N ARG A 156 3.87 -8.88 8.93
CA ARG A 156 5.19 -8.85 8.24
C ARG A 156 5.28 -7.77 7.16
N LEU A 157 4.20 -7.54 6.39
CA LEU A 157 4.17 -6.53 5.34
C LEU A 157 4.21 -5.09 5.91
N ILE A 158 3.46 -4.79 6.97
CA ILE A 158 3.51 -3.45 7.59
C ILE A 158 4.85 -3.20 8.30
N GLU A 159 5.46 -4.22 8.93
CA GLU A 159 6.81 -4.11 9.50
C GLU A 159 7.86 -3.78 8.43
N SER A 160 7.84 -4.50 7.29
CA SER A 160 8.72 -4.24 6.15
C SER A 160 8.49 -2.83 5.57
N TYR A 161 7.23 -2.41 5.41
CA TYR A 161 6.89 -1.08 4.91
C TYR A 161 7.39 0.01 5.87
N GLN A 162 7.16 -0.12 7.18
CA GLN A 162 7.68 0.82 8.19
C GLN A 162 9.20 0.90 8.15
N GLN A 163 9.91 -0.23 8.06
CA GLN A 163 11.38 -0.25 8.00
C GLN A 163 11.92 0.46 6.74
N GLN A 164 11.23 0.33 5.60
CA GLN A 164 11.56 1.08 4.39
C GLN A 164 11.35 2.59 4.58
N MET A 165 10.22 3.00 5.19
CA MET A 165 9.95 4.41 5.50
C MET A 165 10.96 5.02 6.49
N ASP A 166 11.36 4.28 7.52
CA ASP A 166 12.37 4.71 8.49
C ASP A 166 13.74 4.92 7.83
N ASN A 167 14.10 4.06 6.87
CA ASN A 167 15.35 4.18 6.12
C ASN A 167 15.30 5.34 5.11
N GLN A 168 14.15 5.55 4.46
CA GLN A 168 13.88 6.70 3.60
C GLN A 168 14.01 8.03 4.37
N GLN A 169 13.46 8.12 5.59
CA GLN A 169 13.58 9.32 6.44
C GLN A 169 15.02 9.58 6.91
N LYS A 170 15.77 8.53 7.31
CA LYS A 170 17.20 8.66 7.65
C LYS A 170 18.03 9.18 6.46
N TRP A 171 17.70 8.75 5.23
CA TRP A 171 18.37 9.22 4.02
C TRP A 171 18.07 10.69 3.71
N ILE A 172 16.79 11.10 3.80
CA ILE A 172 16.38 12.50 3.61
C ILE A 172 17.09 13.42 4.61
N ALA A 173 17.14 13.02 5.88
CA ALA A 173 17.84 13.75 6.94
C ALA A 173 19.37 13.86 6.72
N GLN A 174 19.96 13.06 5.84
CA GLN A 174 21.34 13.24 5.37
C GLN A 174 21.38 14.13 4.11
N ALA A 175 20.54 13.87 3.11
CA ALA A 175 20.50 14.63 1.86
C ALA A 175 20.15 16.13 2.05
N GLN A 176 19.36 16.45 3.08
CA GLN A 176 18.97 17.81 3.44
C GLN A 176 20.07 18.63 4.14
N LYS A 177 21.21 18.03 4.51
CA LYS A 177 22.35 18.79 5.09
C LYS A 177 23.07 19.63 4.04
N ASP A 178 23.03 19.18 2.78
CA ASP A 178 23.85 19.71 1.69
C ASP A 178 23.05 20.66 0.77
N GLY A 179 21.75 20.89 1.03
CA GLY A 179 20.91 21.76 0.21
C GLY A 179 19.49 21.99 0.73
N ALA A 180 18.87 23.10 0.30
CA ALA A 180 17.52 23.49 0.71
C ALA A 180 16.42 22.56 0.16
N THR A 181 15.34 22.40 0.93
CA THR A 181 14.16 21.59 0.58
C THR A 181 13.48 22.07 -0.71
N PRO A 182 13.47 21.27 -1.80
CA PRO A 182 12.85 21.68 -3.06
C PRO A 182 11.34 21.91 -2.92
N GLY A 183 10.85 22.99 -3.52
CA GLY A 183 9.42 23.22 -3.70
C GLY A 183 8.89 22.39 -4.87
N VAL A 184 7.85 21.59 -4.62
CA VAL A 184 7.30 20.61 -5.55
C VAL A 184 5.81 20.89 -5.79
N LEU A 185 5.35 20.66 -7.01
CA LEU A 185 3.93 20.43 -7.31
C LEU A 185 3.76 19.05 -7.93
N LEU A 186 2.70 18.33 -7.54
CA LEU A 186 2.27 17.10 -8.20
C LEU A 186 0.99 17.38 -8.99
N LEU A 187 1.05 17.06 -10.29
CA LEU A 187 0.04 17.33 -11.29
C LEU A 187 -0.58 16.02 -11.78
N VAL A 188 -1.87 15.81 -11.49
CA VAL A 188 -2.64 14.68 -12.04
C VAL A 188 -3.29 15.12 -13.35
N GLY A 189 -2.79 14.58 -14.46
CA GLY A 189 -3.14 14.99 -15.83
C GLY A 189 -4.06 14.02 -16.57
N HIS A 190 -4.56 14.47 -17.72
CA HIS A 190 -5.25 13.62 -18.69
C HIS A 190 -5.02 14.19 -20.10
N GLY A 191 -4.14 13.56 -20.88
CA GLY A 191 -3.81 13.95 -22.26
C GLY A 191 -3.15 15.32 -22.38
N GLY A 192 -2.50 15.80 -21.32
CA GLY A 192 -2.01 17.19 -21.22
C GLY A 192 -3.07 18.25 -20.89
N GLY A 193 -4.35 17.89 -20.79
CA GLY A 193 -5.40 18.81 -20.34
C GLY A 193 -5.15 19.35 -18.92
N LYS A 194 -5.79 20.49 -18.59
CA LYS A 194 -5.56 21.25 -17.33
C LYS A 194 -5.49 20.32 -16.10
N PRO A 195 -4.33 20.18 -15.46
CA PRO A 195 -4.14 19.18 -14.42
C PRO A 195 -4.80 19.57 -13.10
N MET A 196 -5.10 18.55 -12.29
CA MET A 196 -5.41 18.75 -10.86
C MET A 196 -4.12 18.77 -10.04
N VAL A 197 -4.02 19.72 -9.11
CA VAL A 197 -2.89 19.84 -8.19
C VAL A 197 -3.20 19.12 -6.88
N ALA A 198 -2.28 18.26 -6.44
CA ALA A 198 -2.39 17.50 -5.20
C ALA A 198 -2.08 18.37 -3.97
N GLY A 199 -3.13 18.77 -3.24
CA GLY A 199 -3.05 19.46 -1.96
C GLY A 199 -2.94 18.51 -0.77
N LYS A 200 -3.01 19.08 0.45
CA LYS A 200 -3.00 18.37 1.74
C LYS A 200 -4.02 17.23 1.79
N GLY A 201 -3.70 16.20 2.57
CA GLY A 201 -4.57 15.03 2.76
C GLY A 201 -4.62 14.08 1.56
N THR A 202 -3.85 14.33 0.49
CA THR A 202 -3.76 13.42 -0.65
C THR A 202 -2.54 12.51 -0.54
N ALA A 203 -2.62 11.32 -1.17
CA ALA A 203 -1.46 10.45 -1.38
C ALA A 203 -0.31 11.18 -2.11
N GLY A 204 -0.62 12.15 -2.99
CA GLY A 204 0.38 12.97 -3.67
C GLY A 204 1.14 13.92 -2.74
N ASP A 205 0.45 14.58 -1.80
CA ASP A 205 1.09 15.40 -0.78
C ASP A 205 1.91 14.57 0.21
N TRP A 206 1.41 13.41 0.63
CA TRP A 206 2.19 12.44 1.41
C TRP A 206 3.45 12.03 0.65
N LEU A 207 3.35 11.67 -0.63
CA LEU A 207 4.48 11.26 -1.46
C LEU A 207 5.53 12.37 -1.64
N ILE A 208 5.11 13.63 -1.84
CA ILE A 208 6.04 14.78 -1.86
C ILE A 208 6.79 14.89 -0.52
N ARG A 209 6.07 14.88 0.61
CA ARG A 209 6.65 15.06 1.95
C ARG A 209 7.56 13.89 2.35
N GLN A 210 7.17 12.66 2.03
CA GLN A 210 7.95 11.45 2.30
C GLN A 210 9.14 11.26 1.37
N ALA A 211 9.21 11.96 0.23
CA ALA A 211 10.41 12.06 -0.60
C ALA A 211 11.36 13.19 -0.16
N GLY A 212 10.98 13.95 0.89
CA GLY A 212 11.75 15.08 1.40
C GLY A 212 11.49 16.40 0.66
N GLY A 213 10.45 16.49 -0.16
CA GLY A 213 10.03 17.71 -0.84
C GLY A 213 9.07 18.57 -0.01
N ARG A 214 8.98 19.86 -0.34
CA ARG A 214 7.99 20.79 0.21
C ARG A 214 6.87 20.98 -0.81
N ASN A 215 5.68 20.48 -0.51
CA ASN A 215 4.51 20.72 -1.36
C ASN A 215 4.20 22.22 -1.40
N LEU A 216 4.06 22.79 -2.60
CA LEU A 216 3.69 24.19 -2.82
C LEU A 216 2.17 24.39 -2.85
N ALA A 217 1.39 23.31 -2.96
CA ALA A 217 -0.05 23.32 -2.84
C ALA A 217 -0.49 23.36 -1.37
N THR A 218 -1.14 24.44 -0.95
CA THR A 218 -1.56 24.67 0.45
C THR A 218 -3.05 24.41 0.71
N HIS A 219 -3.83 24.15 -0.35
CA HIS A 219 -5.22 23.70 -0.27
C HIS A 219 -5.32 22.23 0.12
N ASP A 220 -6.53 21.79 0.46
CA ASP A 220 -6.84 20.40 0.79
C ASP A 220 -7.45 19.67 -0.43
N GLY A 221 -7.09 18.39 -0.61
CA GLY A 221 -7.57 17.54 -1.70
C GLY A 221 -6.96 17.87 -3.08
N TYR A 222 -7.52 17.28 -4.14
CA TYR A 222 -7.16 17.58 -5.52
C TYR A 222 -8.02 18.74 -6.05
N LYS A 223 -7.39 19.79 -6.62
CA LYS A 223 -8.10 20.94 -7.22
C LYS A 223 -7.46 21.35 -8.55
N VAL A 224 -8.27 21.73 -9.54
CA VAL A 224 -7.77 22.32 -10.79
C VAL A 224 -7.25 23.73 -10.50
N PHE A 225 -6.03 24.03 -10.90
CA PHE A 225 -5.43 25.37 -10.82
C PHE A 225 -5.41 26.04 -12.20
N SER A 226 -5.27 27.37 -12.22
CA SER A 226 -4.86 28.06 -13.44
C SER A 226 -3.36 27.81 -13.70
N VAL A 227 -2.93 27.90 -14.97
CA VAL A 227 -1.54 27.61 -15.33
C VAL A 227 -0.61 28.70 -14.79
N GLU A 228 -1.11 29.93 -14.75
CA GLU A 228 -0.46 31.12 -14.22
C GLU A 228 -0.27 31.01 -12.71
N ALA A 229 -1.26 30.48 -11.98
CA ALA A 229 -1.15 30.20 -10.55
C ALA A 229 -0.09 29.11 -10.26
N MET A 230 -0.07 28.01 -11.04
CA MET A 230 0.97 26.98 -10.92
C MET A 230 2.37 27.52 -11.25
N ALA A 231 2.47 28.40 -12.27
CA ALA A 231 3.73 29.03 -12.64
C ALA A 231 4.23 30.03 -11.59
N GLY A 232 3.32 30.82 -11.01
CA GLY A 232 3.59 31.81 -9.97
C GLY A 232 4.05 31.21 -8.63
N LEU A 233 3.72 29.95 -8.35
CA LEU A 233 4.30 29.20 -7.22
C LEU A 233 5.78 28.83 -7.43
N ALA A 234 6.32 29.02 -8.64
CA ALA A 234 7.71 28.77 -9.02
C ALA A 234 8.27 27.42 -8.53
N PRO A 235 7.67 26.27 -8.92
CA PRO A 235 8.16 24.95 -8.53
C PRO A 235 9.59 24.69 -9.00
N GLN A 236 10.40 24.09 -8.13
CA GLN A 236 11.73 23.55 -8.45
C GLN A 236 11.65 22.15 -9.07
N VAL A 237 10.57 21.40 -8.81
CA VAL A 237 10.29 20.08 -9.42
C VAL A 237 8.79 19.96 -9.74
N LEU A 238 8.48 19.39 -10.90
CA LEU A 238 7.12 18.98 -11.27
C LEU A 238 7.03 17.45 -11.29
N VAL A 239 6.17 16.89 -10.42
CA VAL A 239 5.79 15.47 -10.48
C VAL A 239 4.54 15.38 -11.35
N VAL A 240 4.55 14.52 -12.38
CA VAL A 240 3.50 14.45 -13.40
C VAL A 240 2.91 13.04 -13.41
N ALA A 241 1.60 12.94 -13.17
CA ALA A 241 0.86 11.69 -13.15
C ALA A 241 -0.31 11.76 -14.16
N ASP A 242 0.01 11.63 -15.45
CA ASP A 242 -1.02 11.64 -16.50
C ASP A 242 -1.75 10.29 -16.59
N ARG A 243 -3.08 10.32 -16.70
CA ARG A 243 -3.91 9.10 -16.73
C ARG A 243 -3.91 8.35 -18.07
N THR A 244 -3.30 8.92 -19.12
CA THR A 244 -3.37 8.42 -20.50
C THR A 244 -2.02 8.36 -21.22
N LEU A 245 -1.09 9.25 -20.87
CA LEU A 245 0.24 9.35 -21.46
C LEU A 245 1.33 8.99 -20.43
N ARG A 246 2.55 8.74 -20.89
CA ARG A 246 3.74 8.50 -20.04
C ARG A 246 4.96 9.21 -20.61
N GLY A 247 5.94 9.47 -19.76
CA GLY A 247 7.25 10.03 -20.09
C GLY A 247 7.18 11.23 -21.03
N GLU A 248 8.00 11.20 -22.08
CA GLU A 248 8.11 12.27 -23.08
C GLU A 248 6.79 12.63 -23.78
N ALA A 249 5.84 11.69 -23.91
CA ALA A 249 4.52 12.00 -24.48
C ALA A 249 3.68 12.84 -23.51
N ALA A 250 3.66 12.45 -22.22
CA ALA A 250 2.97 13.21 -21.17
C ALA A 250 3.59 14.60 -21.00
N ARG A 251 4.93 14.69 -20.97
CA ARG A 251 5.69 15.95 -20.91
C ARG A 251 5.33 16.91 -22.05
N LYS A 252 5.35 16.42 -23.30
CA LYS A 252 5.08 17.25 -24.48
C LYS A 252 3.64 17.75 -24.50
N ALA A 253 2.68 16.90 -24.15
CA ALA A 253 1.29 17.30 -24.01
C ALA A 253 1.11 18.35 -22.89
N LEU A 254 1.69 18.11 -21.71
CA LEU A 254 1.64 19.04 -20.57
C LEU A 254 2.12 20.45 -20.97
N PHE A 255 3.32 20.58 -21.53
CA PHE A 255 3.86 21.90 -21.88
C PHE A 255 3.16 22.55 -23.09
N LYS A 256 2.68 21.76 -24.07
CA LYS A 256 1.92 22.29 -25.22
C LYS A 256 0.62 22.96 -24.80
N GLU A 257 -0.15 22.32 -23.92
CA GLU A 257 -1.46 22.83 -23.47
C GLU A 257 -1.37 23.78 -22.27
N ASN A 258 -0.26 23.77 -21.52
CA ASN A 258 -0.06 24.53 -20.28
C ASN A 258 1.21 25.39 -20.37
N LEU A 259 1.31 26.22 -21.42
CA LEU A 259 2.52 26.97 -21.82
C LEU A 259 3.22 27.73 -20.68
N ALA A 260 2.49 28.35 -19.74
CA ALA A 260 3.09 29.10 -18.64
C ALA A 260 3.93 28.23 -17.68
N LEU A 261 3.72 26.90 -17.64
CA LEU A 261 4.60 25.99 -16.88
C LEU A 261 6.02 25.98 -17.45
N ALA A 262 6.23 26.22 -18.75
CA ALA A 262 7.55 26.25 -19.37
C ALA A 262 8.43 27.41 -18.84
N ALA A 263 7.83 28.41 -18.20
CA ALA A 263 8.55 29.50 -17.55
C ALA A 263 9.05 29.15 -16.14
N THR A 264 8.65 28.02 -15.54
CA THR A 264 9.02 27.63 -14.16
C THR A 264 10.48 27.17 -14.04
N PRO A 265 11.10 27.25 -12.84
CA PRO A 265 12.42 26.64 -12.60
C PRO A 265 12.45 25.15 -12.98
N ALA A 266 11.46 24.37 -12.56
CA ALA A 266 11.33 22.96 -12.89
C ALA A 266 11.39 22.66 -14.40
N ALA A 267 10.81 23.51 -15.24
CA ALA A 267 10.85 23.35 -16.69
C ALA A 267 12.19 23.77 -17.33
N ARG A 268 12.87 24.78 -16.77
CA ARG A 268 14.18 25.27 -17.23
C ARG A 268 15.31 24.32 -16.85
N ASP A 269 15.24 23.77 -15.65
CA ASP A 269 16.28 22.94 -15.03
C ASP A 269 16.11 21.43 -15.35
N ASP A 270 15.19 21.09 -16.27
CA ASP A 270 14.81 19.72 -16.67
C ASP A 270 14.31 18.81 -15.51
N ARG A 271 13.70 19.41 -14.47
CA ARG A 271 13.28 18.72 -13.24
C ARG A 271 11.84 18.28 -13.28
N LEU A 272 11.55 17.33 -14.18
CA LEU A 272 10.27 16.63 -14.24
C LEU A 272 10.41 15.17 -13.82
N PHE A 273 9.43 14.66 -13.07
CA PHE A 273 9.36 13.27 -12.64
C PHE A 273 8.04 12.65 -13.12
N ASP A 274 8.10 11.66 -14.01
CA ASP A 274 6.93 10.88 -14.45
C ASP A 274 6.55 9.88 -13.35
N LEU A 275 5.30 9.93 -12.89
CA LEU A 275 4.77 9.12 -11.80
C LEU A 275 3.60 8.27 -12.31
N ASP A 276 3.61 6.97 -12.00
CA ASP A 276 2.47 6.11 -12.29
C ASP A 276 1.23 6.58 -11.51
N PRO A 277 0.16 7.07 -12.17
CA PRO A 277 -1.04 7.59 -11.50
C PRO A 277 -1.79 6.53 -10.69
N THR A 278 -1.55 5.23 -10.91
CA THR A 278 -2.17 4.17 -10.09
C THR A 278 -1.67 4.17 -8.65
N LEU A 279 -0.46 4.69 -8.39
CA LEU A 279 0.12 4.88 -7.06
C LEU A 279 -0.65 5.90 -6.19
N LEU A 280 -1.58 6.66 -6.78
CA LEU A 280 -2.33 7.74 -6.13
C LEU A 280 -3.80 7.38 -5.85
N VAL A 281 -4.18 6.10 -5.96
CA VAL A 281 -5.58 5.64 -5.89
C VAL A 281 -5.75 4.48 -4.91
N GLY A 282 -6.70 4.60 -3.98
CA GLY A 282 -7.03 3.54 -3.02
C GLY A 282 -6.17 3.52 -1.75
N GLY A 283 -5.65 4.68 -1.32
CA GLY A 283 -4.77 4.82 -0.16
C GLY A 283 -3.29 4.61 -0.49
N LEU A 284 -2.49 4.24 0.52
CA LEU A 284 -1.06 3.97 0.33
C LEU A 284 -0.82 2.55 -0.22
N GLY A 285 -0.27 2.41 -1.43
CA GLY A 285 -0.01 1.12 -2.09
C GLY A 285 1.39 0.52 -1.83
N PRO A 286 1.59 -0.79 -2.04
CA PRO A 286 2.84 -1.49 -1.70
C PRO A 286 4.05 -1.02 -2.52
N ARG A 287 3.83 -0.48 -3.73
CA ARG A 287 4.89 0.07 -4.60
C ARG A 287 5.37 1.48 -4.21
N LEU A 288 4.70 2.16 -3.27
CA LEU A 288 5.05 3.54 -2.92
C LEU A 288 6.50 3.71 -2.39
N PRO A 289 7.06 2.82 -1.55
CA PRO A 289 8.45 2.95 -1.10
C PRO A 289 9.47 2.95 -2.24
N GLU A 290 9.29 2.15 -3.28
CA GLU A 290 10.17 2.17 -4.46
C GLU A 290 10.06 3.51 -5.23
N SER A 291 8.83 3.97 -5.46
CA SER A 291 8.60 5.27 -6.12
C SER A 291 9.09 6.46 -5.29
N LEU A 292 9.09 6.36 -3.96
CA LEU A 292 9.64 7.37 -3.05
C LEU A 292 11.15 7.47 -3.18
N GLN A 293 11.87 6.35 -3.28
CA GLN A 293 13.32 6.35 -3.46
C GLN A 293 13.70 7.04 -4.79
N ALA A 294 12.99 6.71 -5.87
CA ALA A 294 13.18 7.32 -7.18
C ALA A 294 12.92 8.84 -7.17
N LEU A 295 11.81 9.30 -6.57
CA LEU A 295 11.52 10.74 -6.45
C LEU A 295 12.55 11.43 -5.55
N SER A 296 12.94 10.83 -4.44
CA SER A 296 13.93 11.39 -3.50
C SER A 296 15.26 11.67 -4.19
N GLN A 297 15.72 10.77 -5.07
CA GLN A 297 16.93 10.99 -5.87
C GLN A 297 16.74 12.13 -6.88
N ALA A 298 15.56 12.29 -7.47
CA ALA A 298 15.25 13.41 -8.36
C ALA A 298 15.13 14.76 -7.61
N LEU A 299 14.74 14.75 -6.33
CA LEU A 299 14.74 15.93 -5.46
C LEU A 299 16.18 16.30 -5.02
N TYR A 300 17.02 15.32 -4.71
CA TYR A 300 18.39 15.48 -4.21
C TYR A 300 19.44 14.77 -5.08
N PRO A 301 19.68 15.22 -6.34
CA PRO A 301 20.51 14.49 -7.31
C PRO A 301 21.99 14.35 -6.92
N ALA A 302 22.50 15.23 -6.04
CA ALA A 302 23.85 15.15 -5.50
C ALA A 302 24.02 14.15 -4.32
N ALA A 303 22.91 13.69 -3.72
CA ALA A 303 22.97 12.71 -2.64
C ALA A 303 23.31 11.32 -3.19
N LYS A 304 24.12 10.56 -2.46
CA LYS A 304 24.40 9.15 -2.80
C LYS A 304 23.09 8.35 -2.74
N PRO A 305 22.71 7.60 -3.79
CA PRO A 305 21.44 6.86 -3.81
C PRO A 305 21.26 5.92 -2.63
N LEU A 306 19.98 5.71 -2.25
CA LEU A 306 19.60 4.59 -1.42
C LEU A 306 20.08 3.29 -2.09
N SER A 307 20.85 2.51 -1.34
CA SER A 307 21.22 1.16 -1.78
C SER A 307 19.95 0.35 -1.95
N ALA A 308 19.79 -0.31 -3.11
CA ALA A 308 18.65 -1.18 -3.41
C ALA A 308 18.69 -2.46 -2.53
N ALA A 309 18.35 -2.29 -1.26
CA ALA A 309 18.45 -3.29 -0.22
C ALA A 309 17.31 -4.31 -0.36
N VAL A 310 17.64 -5.43 -1.01
CA VAL A 310 16.77 -6.60 -1.21
C VAL A 310 15.53 -6.32 -2.04
N ARG A 311 15.56 -6.77 -3.31
CA ARG A 311 14.32 -7.12 -4.02
C ARG A 311 13.65 -8.26 -3.26
N SER A 312 12.58 -7.97 -2.51
CA SER A 312 11.61 -8.99 -2.11
C SER A 312 10.98 -9.53 -3.39
N ALA A 313 11.35 -10.75 -3.77
CA ALA A 313 11.02 -11.35 -5.06
C ALA A 313 9.65 -12.07 -5.03
N PRO A 314 9.22 -12.58 -6.19
CA PRO A 314 8.27 -11.93 -7.10
C PRO A 314 6.80 -11.98 -6.65
#